data_AF-A0A971R156-F1
#
_entry.id   AF-A0A971R156-F1
#
_cell.length_a   1.000
_cell.length_b   1.000
_cell.length_c   1.000
_cell.angle_alpha   90.00
_cell.angle_beta   90.00
_cell.angle_gamma   90.00
#
_symmetry.space_group_name_H-M   'P 1'
#
loop_
_entity.id
_entity.type
_entity.pdbx_description
1 polymer ?
#
loop_
_entity_poly.entity_id
_entity_poly.type
_entity_poly.pdbx_seq_one_letter_code
_entity_poly.pdbx_strand_id
1 'polypeptide(L)'
;MNRKYPSIAKLILAGGLGLLALLIPFVAVKILLAIAGIVVIALSLKKFKWLLITLGVLFLVIPVVALSVISGIGNNILRWPLGFIDDPSILRWFGWIENDGYEYHGDGGNDYNRKSSDHRTYMPDLYVEGAKEIVITGLGYEVSFNENSDQVYIPSELEIQRDGERLLVSMPDYMNNSTAHITVGTLVQLEKVEFRTAYLRLNDRVKVESVEIETTAGEIRGEISASEKISIESTSLSITGSLKSPEIVIANVPALSFTGSVEAGEFLVRNGVALSFSMEASKIEDLSIEGAVINGRIKFNDSWNGRRRVKVSAFSGSLNLMMPAGSGGFELVTSGMVSVVTEKY
;
A
#
# COMPACT_ATOMS: atom_id res chain seq x y z
N MET A 1 -26.46 -42.50 -29.54
CA MET A 1 -25.56 -41.38 -29.89
C MET A 1 -24.62 -41.13 -28.72
N ASN A 2 -23.45 -41.74 -28.72
CA ASN A 2 -22.54 -41.75 -27.59
C ASN A 2 -21.13 -41.36 -28.06
N ARG A 3 -20.47 -40.49 -27.29
CA ARG A 3 -19.09 -40.02 -27.44
C ARG A 3 -18.81 -39.07 -28.61
N LYS A 4 -18.81 -37.75 -28.33
CA LYS A 4 -17.83 -36.87 -29.02
C LYS A 4 -17.33 -35.64 -28.26
N TYR A 5 -17.94 -35.18 -27.16
CA TYR A 5 -17.38 -34.02 -26.43
C TYR A 5 -17.57 -34.08 -24.90
N PRO A 6 -16.86 -34.97 -24.19
CA PRO A 6 -16.92 -35.05 -22.72
C PRO A 6 -16.37 -33.80 -22.03
N SER A 7 -15.56 -32.98 -22.71
CA SER A 7 -15.00 -31.72 -22.20
C SER A 7 -15.99 -30.54 -22.30
N ILE A 8 -16.71 -30.43 -23.41
CA ILE A 8 -17.69 -29.35 -23.63
C ILE A 8 -18.88 -29.48 -22.65
N ALA A 9 -19.38 -30.70 -22.45
CA ALA A 9 -20.46 -30.95 -21.48
C ALA A 9 -20.06 -30.56 -20.04
N LYS A 10 -18.79 -30.77 -19.66
CA LYS A 10 -18.27 -30.39 -18.33
C LYS A 10 -18.11 -28.88 -18.19
N LEU A 11 -17.71 -28.18 -19.26
CA LEU A 11 -17.64 -26.71 -19.28
C LEU A 11 -19.03 -26.08 -19.17
N ILE A 12 -20.02 -26.62 -19.88
CA ILE A 12 -21.43 -26.18 -19.77
C ILE A 12 -21.94 -26.41 -18.34
N LEU A 13 -21.63 -27.56 -17.74
CA LEU A 13 -22.00 -27.86 -16.35
C LEU A 13 -21.35 -26.88 -15.36
N ALA A 14 -20.06 -26.58 -15.51
CA ALA A 14 -19.37 -25.61 -14.66
C ALA A 14 -19.91 -24.19 -14.83
N GLY A 15 -20.21 -23.78 -16.07
CA GLY A 15 -20.88 -22.52 -16.36
C GLY A 15 -22.25 -22.44 -15.69
N GLY A 16 -23.04 -23.52 -15.73
CA GLY A 16 -24.33 -23.62 -15.04
C GLY A 16 -24.21 -23.52 -13.52
N LEU A 17 -23.21 -24.14 -12.91
CA LEU A 17 -22.93 -24.04 -11.48
C LEU A 17 -22.53 -22.61 -11.07
N GLY A 18 -21.73 -21.93 -11.88
CA GLY A 18 -21.38 -20.52 -11.66
C GLY A 18 -22.59 -19.59 -11.76
N LEU A 19 -23.48 -19.82 -12.74
CA LEU A 19 -24.70 -19.04 -12.92
C LEU A 19 -25.71 -19.27 -11.77
N LEU A 20 -25.84 -20.51 -11.29
CA LEU A 20 -26.63 -20.84 -10.10
C LEU A 20 -26.07 -20.19 -8.84
N ALA A 21 -24.74 -20.09 -8.71
CA ALA A 21 -24.11 -19.39 -7.58
C ALA A 21 -24.45 -17.89 -7.56
N LEU A 22 -24.72 -17.24 -8.71
CA LEU A 22 -25.13 -15.84 -8.74
C LEU A 22 -26.56 -15.64 -8.19
N LEU A 23 -27.44 -16.61 -8.38
CA LEU A 23 -28.86 -16.52 -8.04
C LEU A 23 -29.17 -16.85 -6.57
N ILE A 24 -28.29 -17.55 -5.87
CA ILE A 24 -28.55 -18.01 -4.50
C ILE A 24 -28.03 -16.96 -3.49
N PRO A 25 -28.86 -16.35 -2.63
CA PRO A 25 -28.43 -15.29 -1.71
C PRO A 25 -27.60 -15.79 -0.51
N PHE A 26 -27.21 -17.06 -0.47
CA PHE A 26 -26.49 -17.68 0.65
C PHE A 26 -25.02 -17.94 0.32
N VAL A 27 -24.12 -17.21 0.99
CA VAL A 27 -22.67 -17.16 0.75
C VAL A 27 -22.01 -18.55 0.77
N ALA A 28 -22.30 -19.38 1.78
CA ALA A 28 -21.69 -20.71 1.89
C ALA A 28 -22.04 -21.62 0.71
N VAL A 29 -23.27 -21.50 0.17
CA VAL A 29 -23.69 -22.28 -1.01
C VAL A 29 -23.02 -21.75 -2.27
N LYS A 30 -22.81 -20.43 -2.40
CA LYS A 30 -22.01 -19.87 -3.51
C LYS A 30 -20.59 -20.41 -3.51
N ILE A 31 -19.96 -20.50 -2.34
CA ILE A 31 -18.60 -21.03 -2.16
C ILE A 31 -18.54 -22.50 -2.57
N LEU A 32 -19.49 -23.32 -2.09
CA LEU A 32 -19.55 -24.74 -2.46
C LEU A 32 -19.77 -24.92 -3.97
N LEU A 33 -20.62 -24.09 -4.59
CA LEU A 33 -20.86 -24.12 -6.03
C LEU A 33 -19.65 -23.64 -6.85
N ALA A 34 -18.92 -22.63 -6.37
CA ALA A 34 -17.69 -22.16 -7.00
C ALA A 34 -16.59 -23.23 -6.94
N ILE A 35 -16.40 -23.87 -5.77
CA ILE A 35 -15.46 -24.99 -5.62
C ILE A 35 -15.85 -26.13 -6.55
N ALA A 36 -17.14 -26.51 -6.59
CA ALA A 36 -17.63 -27.55 -7.49
C ALA A 36 -17.37 -27.20 -8.97
N GLY A 37 -17.61 -25.95 -9.37
CA GLY A 37 -17.32 -25.44 -10.72
C GLY A 37 -15.83 -25.53 -11.09
N ILE A 38 -14.95 -25.08 -10.19
CA ILE A 38 -13.49 -25.15 -10.38
C ILE A 38 -13.02 -26.60 -10.50
N VAL A 39 -13.52 -27.50 -9.67
CA VAL A 39 -13.20 -28.94 -9.73
C VAL A 39 -13.66 -29.54 -11.07
N VAL A 40 -14.87 -29.21 -11.53
CA VAL A 40 -15.38 -29.68 -12.84
C VAL A 40 -14.55 -29.16 -14.01
N ILE A 41 -14.13 -27.89 -13.97
CA ILE A 41 -13.23 -27.29 -14.98
C ILE A 41 -11.86 -27.96 -14.94
N ALA A 42 -11.27 -28.13 -13.76
CA ALA A 42 -9.97 -28.78 -13.60
C ALA A 42 -9.98 -30.22 -14.10
N LEU A 43 -11.06 -30.98 -13.86
CA LEU A 43 -11.22 -32.35 -14.37
C LEU A 43 -11.35 -32.43 -15.90
N SER A 44 -11.58 -31.29 -16.58
CA SER A 44 -11.65 -31.23 -18.05
C SER A 44 -10.28 -31.10 -18.73
N LEU A 45 -9.23 -30.67 -18.01
CA LEU A 45 -7.88 -30.49 -18.53
C LEU A 45 -7.02 -31.75 -18.34
N LYS A 46 -6.28 -32.19 -19.36
CA LYS A 46 -5.46 -33.43 -19.28
C LYS A 46 -4.16 -33.27 -18.48
N LYS A 47 -3.57 -32.07 -18.48
CA LYS A 47 -2.38 -31.67 -17.70
C LYS A 47 -2.76 -30.40 -16.92
N PHE A 48 -2.18 -30.20 -15.74
CA PHE A 48 -2.41 -29.05 -14.83
C PHE A 48 -3.67 -29.06 -13.94
N LYS A 49 -4.33 -30.22 -13.77
CA LYS A 49 -5.53 -30.34 -12.92
C LYS A 49 -5.31 -29.83 -11.49
N TRP A 50 -4.21 -30.28 -10.88
CA TRP A 50 -3.85 -29.91 -9.50
C TRP A 50 -3.52 -28.43 -9.39
N LEU A 51 -2.70 -27.91 -10.31
CA LEU A 51 -2.31 -26.49 -10.36
C LEU A 51 -3.55 -25.57 -10.40
N LEU A 52 -4.52 -25.86 -11.27
CA LEU A 52 -5.71 -25.01 -11.42
C LEU A 52 -6.67 -25.11 -10.24
N ILE A 53 -6.77 -26.28 -9.59
CA ILE A 53 -7.52 -26.43 -8.33
C ILE A 53 -6.85 -25.60 -7.24
N THR A 54 -5.53 -25.73 -7.05
CA THR A 54 -4.81 -24.95 -6.04
C THR A 54 -4.87 -23.46 -6.32
N LEU A 55 -4.65 -23.02 -7.56
CA LEU A 55 -4.67 -21.60 -7.91
C LEU A 55 -6.09 -21.02 -7.82
N GLY A 56 -7.10 -21.76 -8.27
CA GLY A 56 -8.50 -21.35 -8.19
C GLY A 56 -9.02 -21.29 -6.74
N VAL A 57 -8.62 -22.24 -5.89
CA VAL A 57 -8.98 -22.17 -4.47
C VAL A 57 -8.21 -21.05 -3.76
N LEU A 58 -6.90 -20.92 -4.00
CA LEU A 58 -6.03 -19.94 -3.36
C LEU A 58 -6.35 -18.49 -3.73
N PHE A 59 -6.62 -18.21 -5.02
CA PHE A 59 -6.82 -16.85 -5.52
C PHE A 59 -8.28 -16.46 -5.74
N LEU A 60 -9.22 -17.41 -5.73
CA LEU A 60 -10.64 -17.13 -6.02
C LEU A 60 -11.53 -17.49 -4.83
N VAL A 61 -11.35 -18.67 -4.24
CA VAL A 61 -12.20 -19.11 -3.13
C VAL A 61 -11.77 -18.45 -1.81
N ILE A 62 -10.49 -18.51 -1.44
CA ILE A 62 -10.00 -17.94 -0.17
C ILE A 62 -10.26 -16.43 -0.08
N PRO A 63 -9.97 -15.61 -1.10
CA PRO A 63 -10.24 -14.17 -1.01
C PRO A 63 -11.74 -13.89 -0.93
N VAL A 64 -12.57 -14.58 -1.71
CA VAL A 64 -14.04 -14.39 -1.70
C VAL A 64 -14.66 -14.86 -0.38
N VAL A 65 -14.19 -15.96 0.21
CA VAL A 65 -14.64 -16.43 1.54
C VAL A 65 -14.23 -15.44 2.62
N ALA A 66 -12.98 -14.97 2.60
CA ALA A 66 -12.52 -13.94 3.52
C ALA A 66 -13.36 -12.65 3.38
N LEU A 67 -13.60 -12.20 2.15
CA LEU A 67 -14.40 -11.00 1.83
C LEU A 67 -15.88 -11.11 2.21
N SER A 68 -16.48 -12.29 2.13
CA SER A 68 -17.92 -12.49 2.37
C SER A 68 -18.27 -12.79 3.84
N VAL A 69 -17.33 -13.28 4.64
CA VAL A 69 -17.46 -13.31 6.10
C VAL A 69 -17.34 -11.90 6.69
N ILE A 70 -16.52 -11.04 6.09
CA ILE A 70 -16.34 -9.64 6.51
C ILE A 70 -17.61 -8.80 6.27
N SER A 71 -18.40 -9.08 5.22
CA SER A 71 -19.62 -8.31 4.91
C SER A 71 -20.88 -8.76 5.66
N GLY A 72 -20.83 -9.88 6.40
CA GLY A 72 -22.02 -10.53 6.96
C GLY A 72 -22.18 -10.48 8.49
N ILE A 73 -21.20 -9.99 9.25
CA ILE A 73 -21.24 -10.08 10.73
C ILE A 73 -21.10 -8.69 11.33
N GLY A 74 -22.25 -8.05 11.55
CA GLY A 74 -22.35 -7.00 12.55
C GLY A 74 -22.00 -7.57 13.92
N ASN A 75 -21.17 -6.84 14.65
CA ASN A 75 -20.92 -6.91 16.09
C ASN A 75 -20.83 -8.30 16.73
N ASN A 76 -19.59 -8.70 17.03
CA ASN A 76 -19.22 -9.69 18.05
C ASN A 76 -19.80 -11.09 17.85
N ILE A 77 -19.01 -11.99 17.26
CA ILE A 77 -18.81 -13.41 17.65
C ILE A 77 -18.16 -14.10 16.45
N LEU A 78 -16.84 -14.33 16.56
CA LEU A 78 -16.05 -15.48 16.05
C LEU A 78 -14.56 -15.10 16.07
N ARG A 79 -13.96 -15.25 17.26
CA ARG A 79 -12.50 -15.31 17.42
C ARG A 79 -12.00 -16.61 16.78
N TRP A 80 -11.44 -16.52 15.58
CA TRP A 80 -10.63 -17.55 14.92
C TRP A 80 -9.50 -16.86 14.13
N PRO A 81 -8.34 -17.50 13.94
CA PRO A 81 -7.10 -17.19 14.67
C PRO A 81 -6.25 -16.05 14.07
N LEU A 82 -6.82 -15.18 13.25
CA LEU A 82 -6.11 -14.02 12.72
C LEU A 82 -6.87 -12.75 13.11
N GLY A 83 -6.52 -12.23 14.29
CA GLY A 83 -7.00 -10.94 14.76
C GLY A 83 -6.52 -9.84 13.82
N PHE A 84 -7.43 -9.26 13.05
CA PHE A 84 -7.14 -8.13 12.18
C PHE A 84 -8.11 -6.99 12.49
N ILE A 85 -7.91 -6.38 13.66
CA ILE A 85 -8.16 -4.97 13.91
C ILE A 85 -7.08 -4.62 14.93
N ASP A 86 -6.11 -3.78 14.55
CA ASP A 86 -4.93 -3.29 15.30
C ASP A 86 -3.58 -4.02 15.12
N ASP A 87 -3.46 -5.09 14.34
CA ASP A 87 -2.19 -5.82 14.17
C ASP A 87 -1.46 -5.46 12.85
N PRO A 88 -0.15 -5.09 12.86
CA PRO A 88 0.72 -4.78 11.70
C PRO A 88 0.88 -5.88 10.63
N SER A 89 0.02 -6.89 10.61
CA SER A 89 0.24 -8.15 9.90
C SER A 89 -0.13 -8.13 8.41
N ILE A 90 -0.86 -7.12 7.90
CA ILE A 90 -0.96 -6.88 6.44
C ILE A 90 0.39 -6.43 5.87
N LEU A 91 1.17 -5.63 6.62
CA LEU A 91 2.54 -5.29 6.25
C LEU A 91 3.42 -6.54 6.24
N ARG A 92 3.27 -7.44 7.23
CA ARG A 92 3.94 -8.75 7.22
C ARG A 92 3.51 -9.66 6.05
N TRP A 93 2.29 -9.52 5.55
CA TRP A 93 1.80 -10.24 4.37
C TRP A 93 2.40 -9.69 3.07
N PHE A 94 2.89 -8.44 3.06
CA PHE A 94 3.82 -7.90 2.06
C PHE A 94 5.29 -8.01 2.48
N GLY A 95 5.58 -8.62 3.63
CA GLY A 95 6.93 -8.90 4.13
C GLY A 95 7.67 -9.98 3.34
N TRP A 96 7.15 -10.42 2.19
CA TRP A 96 7.92 -11.11 1.15
C TRP A 96 8.56 -10.13 0.15
N ILE A 97 8.10 -8.87 0.15
CA ILE A 97 8.74 -7.74 -0.55
C ILE A 97 9.85 -7.16 0.35
N GLU A 98 9.67 -7.15 1.68
CA GLU A 98 10.77 -7.02 2.63
C GLU A 98 11.53 -8.35 2.67
N ASN A 99 12.64 -8.43 1.94
CA ASN A 99 13.53 -9.58 2.00
C ASN A 99 14.30 -9.62 3.34
N ASP A 100 13.59 -9.81 4.45
CA ASP A 100 14.19 -10.19 5.73
C ASP A 100 14.42 -11.71 5.75
N GLY A 101 15.31 -12.16 4.86
CA GLY A 101 16.36 -13.18 5.07
C GLY A 101 16.07 -14.53 5.74
N TYR A 102 14.83 -14.93 6.03
CA TYR A 102 14.57 -16.18 6.76
C TYR A 102 13.48 -17.03 6.09
N GLU A 103 13.89 -18.18 5.54
CA GLU A 103 12.99 -19.26 5.13
C GLU A 103 12.89 -20.30 6.25
N TYR A 104 11.66 -20.60 6.66
CA TYR A 104 11.37 -21.69 7.59
C TYR A 104 11.44 -23.03 6.83
N HIS A 105 12.54 -23.77 7.01
CA HIS A 105 12.55 -25.19 6.68
C HIS A 105 12.18 -25.97 7.94
N GLY A 106 10.95 -26.46 7.96
CA GLY A 106 10.47 -27.32 9.03
C GLY A 106 11.22 -28.65 9.03
N ASP A 107 12.25 -28.75 9.87
CA ASP A 107 12.62 -30.01 10.51
C ASP A 107 13.39 -29.76 11.81
N GLY A 108 12.68 -29.82 12.94
CA GLY A 108 13.16 -30.27 14.25
C GLY A 108 14.40 -29.67 14.93
N GLY A 109 15.09 -28.68 14.37
CA GLY A 109 16.29 -28.07 14.95
C GLY A 109 16.14 -26.55 15.13
N ASN A 110 16.56 -26.04 16.30
CA ASN A 110 16.59 -24.61 16.63
C ASN A 110 17.74 -23.85 15.91
N ASP A 111 18.02 -24.19 14.65
CA ASP A 111 19.06 -23.53 13.86
C ASP A 111 18.42 -22.59 12.83
N TYR A 112 18.40 -21.31 13.18
CA TYR A 112 18.11 -20.23 12.24
C TYR A 112 19.30 -20.06 11.30
N ASN A 113 19.32 -20.78 10.17
CA ASN A 113 20.25 -20.48 9.10
C ASN A 113 19.75 -19.25 8.33
N ARG A 114 20.36 -18.10 8.59
CA ARG A 114 20.21 -16.87 7.79
C ARG A 114 20.44 -17.23 6.32
N LYS A 115 19.49 -16.93 5.42
CA LYS A 115 19.80 -16.94 3.99
C LYS A 115 21.02 -16.06 3.84
N SER A 116 22.09 -16.58 3.24
CA SER A 116 23.17 -15.73 2.74
C SER A 116 22.56 -14.87 1.63
N SER A 117 21.84 -13.82 2.00
CA SER A 117 21.55 -12.74 1.09
C SER A 117 22.89 -12.06 0.91
N ASP A 118 23.38 -12.01 -0.32
CA ASP A 118 24.52 -11.17 -0.70
C ASP A 118 24.14 -9.67 -0.62
N HIS A 119 23.21 -9.32 0.28
CA HIS A 119 22.73 -7.98 0.49
C HIS A 119 23.81 -7.16 1.17
N ARG A 120 24.13 -6.02 0.57
CA ARG A 120 25.14 -5.10 1.08
C ARG A 120 24.49 -3.80 1.49
N THR A 121 24.96 -3.25 2.60
CA THR A 121 24.54 -1.94 3.07
C THR A 121 25.73 -1.01 3.00
N TYR A 122 25.60 0.10 2.29
CA TYR A 122 26.62 1.12 2.13
C TYR A 122 26.31 2.27 3.09
N MET A 123 27.22 2.52 4.03
CA MET A 123 27.13 3.63 4.97
C MET A 123 27.74 4.87 4.35
N PRO A 124 27.26 6.07 4.71
CA PRO A 124 27.85 7.30 4.22
C PRO A 124 29.25 7.51 4.81
N ASP A 125 30.17 7.96 3.97
CA ASP A 125 31.58 8.24 4.27
C ASP A 125 32.11 9.49 3.52
N LEU A 126 31.28 10.09 2.65
CA LEU A 126 31.59 11.25 1.84
C LEU A 126 30.58 12.37 2.08
N TYR A 127 31.09 13.56 2.43
CA TYR A 127 30.29 14.79 2.44
C TYR A 127 30.35 15.46 1.07
N VAL A 128 29.18 15.80 0.54
CA VAL A 128 29.03 16.66 -0.64
C VAL A 128 28.25 17.92 -0.26
N GLU A 129 28.51 18.99 -0.99
CA GLU A 129 27.79 20.25 -0.82
C GLU A 129 26.30 20.07 -1.13
N GLY A 130 25.43 20.66 -0.30
CA GLY A 130 23.99 20.65 -0.52
C GLY A 130 23.56 21.32 -1.82
N ALA A 131 22.29 21.10 -2.15
CA ALA A 131 21.63 21.62 -3.34
C ALA A 131 20.17 21.89 -3.01
N LYS A 132 19.53 22.79 -3.76
CA LYS A 132 18.11 23.11 -3.57
C LYS A 132 17.20 22.03 -4.14
N GLU A 133 17.64 21.38 -5.22
CA GLU A 133 16.96 20.25 -5.82
C GLU A 133 17.81 18.98 -5.61
N ILE A 134 17.21 17.95 -5.01
CA ILE A 134 17.87 16.66 -4.80
C ILE A 134 17.08 15.58 -5.52
N VAL A 135 17.77 14.83 -6.39
CA VAL A 135 17.19 13.71 -7.12
C VAL A 135 17.98 12.46 -6.80
N ILE A 136 17.32 11.45 -6.25
CA ILE A 136 17.93 10.16 -5.88
C ILE A 136 17.34 9.05 -6.71
N THR A 137 18.18 8.34 -7.47
CA THR A 137 17.75 7.28 -8.39
C THR A 137 18.51 5.98 -8.18
N GLY A 138 17.84 4.83 -8.25
CA GLY A 138 18.53 3.53 -8.13
C GLY A 138 17.71 2.45 -7.43
N LEU A 139 18.37 1.41 -6.93
CA LEU A 139 17.66 0.25 -6.37
C LEU A 139 17.14 0.51 -4.95
N GLY A 140 18.02 0.69 -3.97
CA GLY A 140 17.61 0.72 -2.56
C GLY A 140 18.23 1.87 -1.78
N TYR A 141 17.39 2.66 -1.12
CA TYR A 141 17.84 3.79 -0.31
C TYR A 141 17.16 3.84 1.05
N GLU A 142 17.95 4.15 2.08
CA GLU A 142 17.45 4.64 3.36
C GLU A 142 17.93 6.09 3.53
N VAL A 143 16.99 7.02 3.64
CA VAL A 143 17.29 8.45 3.63
C VAL A 143 16.79 9.07 4.93
N SER A 144 17.68 9.78 5.62
CA SER A 144 17.39 10.61 6.78
C SER A 144 17.65 12.09 6.47
N PHE A 145 17.07 12.97 7.28
CA PHE A 145 17.21 14.41 7.13
C PHE A 145 17.85 15.03 8.36
N ASN A 146 18.78 15.98 8.15
CA ASN A 146 19.48 16.68 9.22
C ASN A 146 19.28 18.19 9.12
N GLU A 147 18.48 18.74 10.02
CA GLU A 147 18.18 20.18 10.08
C GLU A 147 19.37 21.07 10.47
N ASN A 148 20.46 20.47 10.98
CA ASN A 148 21.64 21.18 11.45
C ASN A 148 22.81 21.17 10.45
N SER A 149 22.59 20.67 9.23
CA SER A 149 23.62 20.56 8.20
C SER A 149 23.15 21.13 6.87
N ASP A 150 24.07 21.78 6.16
CA ASP A 150 23.94 22.24 4.78
C ASP A 150 24.58 21.29 3.76
N GLN A 151 25.10 20.14 4.22
CA GLN A 151 25.78 19.14 3.41
C GLN A 151 24.94 17.88 3.29
N VAL A 152 25.16 17.12 2.23
CA VAL A 152 24.61 15.77 2.05
C VAL A 152 25.72 14.77 2.35
N TYR A 153 25.44 13.82 3.25
CA TYR A 153 26.36 12.76 3.62
C TYR A 153 25.94 11.46 2.93
N ILE A 154 26.80 10.94 2.06
CA ILE A 154 26.52 9.83 1.14
C ILE A 154 27.65 8.81 1.12
N PRO A 155 27.41 7.57 0.67
CA PRO A 155 28.48 6.62 0.37
C PRO A 155 29.27 7.07 -0.86
N SER A 156 30.60 6.99 -0.76
CA SER A 156 31.56 7.39 -1.79
C SER A 156 31.44 6.57 -3.09
N GLU A 157 30.79 5.41 -3.02
CA GLU A 157 30.57 4.54 -4.18
C GLU A 157 29.35 4.95 -5.02
N LEU A 158 28.51 5.88 -4.57
CA LEU A 158 27.40 6.43 -5.37
C LEU A 158 27.91 7.39 -6.45
N GLU A 159 27.22 7.42 -7.58
CA GLU A 159 27.51 8.36 -8.66
C GLU A 159 26.82 9.70 -8.38
N ILE A 160 27.59 10.79 -8.48
CA ILE A 160 27.13 12.14 -8.18
C ILE A 160 27.29 13.00 -9.42
N GLN A 161 26.22 13.68 -9.82
CA GLN A 161 26.25 14.68 -10.88
C GLN A 161 25.62 15.97 -10.36
N ARG A 162 26.28 17.10 -10.63
CA ARG A 162 25.77 18.42 -10.26
C ARG A 162 25.50 19.23 -11.52
N ASP A 163 24.28 19.77 -11.60
CA ASP A 163 23.86 20.70 -12.66
C ASP A 163 23.26 21.94 -11.98
N GLY A 164 24.10 22.95 -11.77
CA GLY A 164 23.74 24.16 -11.02
C GLY A 164 23.30 23.86 -9.58
N GLU A 165 22.04 24.17 -9.28
CA GLU A 165 21.38 24.00 -7.97
C GLU A 165 20.76 22.61 -7.78
N ARG A 166 20.99 21.70 -8.73
CA ARG A 166 20.49 20.32 -8.70
C ARG A 166 21.62 19.33 -8.42
N LEU A 167 21.39 18.46 -7.44
CA LEU A 167 22.23 17.31 -7.10
C LEU A 167 21.51 16.02 -7.51
N LEU A 168 22.09 15.31 -8.46
CA LEU A 168 21.67 13.96 -8.84
C LEU A 168 22.59 12.93 -8.15
N VAL A 169 21.98 12.03 -7.38
CA VAL A 169 22.63 10.91 -6.73
C VAL A 169 22.09 9.62 -7.33
N SER A 170 22.97 8.77 -7.87
CA SER A 170 22.57 7.54 -8.56
C SER A 170 23.33 6.33 -8.05
N MET A 171 22.63 5.20 -7.93
CA MET A 171 23.26 3.92 -7.59
C MET A 171 23.84 3.28 -8.85
N PRO A 172 25.14 2.95 -8.88
CA PRO A 172 25.75 2.33 -10.04
C PRO A 172 25.30 0.87 -10.22
N ASP A 173 25.33 0.37 -11.45
CA ASP A 173 24.80 -0.95 -11.85
C ASP A 173 25.43 -2.15 -11.10
N TYR A 174 26.65 -2.00 -10.58
CA TYR A 174 27.32 -3.08 -9.86
C TYR A 174 26.81 -3.26 -8.42
N MET A 175 26.07 -2.27 -7.87
CA MET A 175 25.46 -2.33 -6.54
C MET A 175 24.11 -3.08 -6.55
N ASN A 176 24.09 -4.26 -7.15
CA ASN A 176 22.91 -5.11 -7.14
C ASN A 176 22.57 -5.54 -5.71
N ASN A 177 21.27 -5.67 -5.41
CA ASN A 177 20.77 -6.14 -4.11
C ASN A 177 21.38 -5.36 -2.92
N SER A 178 21.46 -4.04 -3.02
CA SER A 178 22.13 -3.20 -2.02
C SER A 178 21.23 -2.08 -1.53
N THR A 179 21.49 -1.59 -0.30
CA THR A 179 20.86 -0.39 0.27
C THR A 179 21.94 0.63 0.58
N ALA A 180 21.76 1.86 0.10
CA ALA A 180 22.63 2.99 0.44
C ALA A 180 21.96 3.88 1.50
N HIS A 181 22.69 4.22 2.55
CA HIS A 181 22.24 5.16 3.58
C HIS A 181 22.70 6.57 3.22
N ILE A 182 21.76 7.50 3.16
CA ILE A 182 22.03 8.91 2.83
C ILE A 182 21.44 9.79 3.94
N THR A 183 22.19 10.81 4.34
CA THR A 183 21.68 11.88 5.20
C THR A 183 21.70 13.20 4.44
N VAL A 184 20.53 13.77 4.20
CA VAL A 184 20.37 15.04 3.52
C VAL A 184 20.32 16.17 4.54
N GLY A 185 21.29 17.09 4.49
CA GLY A 185 21.22 18.34 5.23
C GLY A 185 20.10 19.24 4.72
N THR A 186 19.31 19.80 5.62
CA THR A 186 18.16 20.67 5.28
C THR A 186 18.31 22.09 5.84
N LEU A 187 19.52 22.50 6.21
CA LEU A 187 19.81 23.88 6.60
C LEU A 187 19.68 24.83 5.39
N VAL A 188 20.02 24.32 4.20
CA VAL A 188 19.67 24.96 2.92
C VAL A 188 18.17 24.72 2.67
N GLN A 189 17.44 25.76 2.28
CA GLN A 189 16.05 25.63 1.89
C GLN A 189 15.93 24.75 0.64
N LEU A 190 15.38 23.55 0.81
CA LEU A 190 15.10 22.62 -0.28
C LEU A 190 13.86 23.09 -1.05
N GLU A 191 13.98 23.21 -2.37
CA GLU A 191 12.89 23.52 -3.28
C GLU A 191 12.22 22.20 -3.75
N LYS A 192 13.01 21.22 -4.16
CA LYS A 192 12.49 19.92 -4.62
C LYS A 192 13.29 18.74 -4.08
N VAL A 193 12.59 17.70 -3.64
CA VAL A 193 13.19 16.38 -3.44
C VAL A 193 12.44 15.35 -4.26
N GLU A 194 13.19 14.59 -5.05
CA GLU A 194 12.67 13.57 -5.96
C GLU A 194 13.36 12.22 -5.71
N PHE A 195 12.57 11.16 -5.60
CA PHE A 195 13.07 9.80 -5.44
C PHE A 195 12.52 8.92 -6.56
N ARG A 196 13.39 8.27 -7.34
CA ARG A 196 13.03 7.25 -8.34
C ARG A 196 13.74 5.95 -8.02
N THR A 197 13.10 5.09 -7.23
CA THR A 197 13.77 3.97 -6.57
C THR A 197 13.02 2.66 -6.70
N ALA A 198 13.69 1.52 -6.49
CA ALA A 198 12.95 0.26 -6.28
C ALA A 198 12.47 0.14 -4.83
N TYR A 199 13.33 0.50 -3.87
CA TYR A 199 13.07 0.52 -2.44
C TYR A 199 13.48 1.87 -1.84
N LEU A 200 12.60 2.46 -1.04
CA LEU A 200 12.86 3.70 -0.32
C LEU A 200 12.36 3.59 1.11
N ARG A 201 13.24 3.87 2.07
CA ARG A 201 12.86 4.22 3.44
C ARG A 201 13.21 5.68 3.71
N LEU A 202 12.20 6.48 4.05
CA LEU A 202 12.38 7.85 4.53
C LEU A 202 12.20 7.87 6.04
N ASN A 203 13.17 8.45 6.74
CA ASN A 203 13.12 8.69 8.18
C ASN A 203 13.12 10.19 8.47
N ASP A 204 12.75 10.58 9.69
CA ASP A 204 12.83 11.95 10.23
C ASP A 204 11.88 12.97 9.57
N ARG A 205 12.16 14.25 9.77
CA ARG A 205 11.34 15.37 9.30
C ARG A 205 12.03 16.09 8.16
N VAL A 206 11.28 16.39 7.11
CA VAL A 206 11.72 17.27 6.01
C VAL A 206 10.72 18.39 5.75
N LYS A 207 11.24 19.58 5.47
CA LYS A 207 10.50 20.74 4.96
C LYS A 207 11.07 21.13 3.61
N VAL A 208 10.21 21.24 2.62
CA VAL A 208 10.59 21.44 1.21
C VAL A 208 9.44 22.14 0.48
N GLU A 209 9.64 22.64 -0.73
CA GLU A 209 8.53 23.20 -1.52
C GLU A 209 7.70 22.10 -2.19
N SER A 210 8.36 21.11 -2.80
CA SER A 210 7.69 19.96 -3.44
C SER A 210 8.40 18.62 -3.20
N VAL A 211 7.61 17.53 -3.14
CA VAL A 211 8.10 16.15 -3.04
C VAL A 211 7.49 15.29 -4.13
N GLU A 212 8.36 14.52 -4.80
CA GLU A 212 7.98 13.50 -5.78
C GLU A 212 8.64 12.17 -5.41
N ILE A 213 7.83 11.15 -5.14
CA ILE A 213 8.31 9.80 -4.82
C ILE A 213 7.73 8.85 -5.84
N GLU A 214 8.59 8.24 -6.65
CA GLU A 214 8.29 7.09 -7.48
C GLU A 214 9.10 5.90 -6.94
N THR A 215 8.41 4.92 -6.36
CA THR A 215 9.07 3.74 -5.81
C THR A 215 8.32 2.44 -6.09
N THR A 216 8.96 1.28 -5.95
CA THR A 216 8.20 0.01 -5.97
C THR A 216 7.75 -0.34 -4.55
N ALA A 217 8.65 -0.20 -3.58
CA ALA A 217 8.39 -0.45 -2.17
C ALA A 217 8.86 0.75 -1.33
N GLY A 218 7.90 1.48 -0.76
CA GLY A 218 8.14 2.67 0.02
C GLY A 218 7.77 2.50 1.48
N GLU A 219 8.62 3.02 2.36
CA GLU A 219 8.34 3.18 3.78
C GLU A 219 8.64 4.62 4.20
N ILE A 220 7.65 5.32 4.75
CA ILE A 220 7.79 6.68 5.23
C ILE A 220 7.54 6.69 6.74
N ARG A 221 8.60 6.94 7.51
CA ARG A 221 8.62 7.00 8.97
C ARG A 221 9.03 8.39 9.43
N GLY A 222 8.08 9.31 9.54
CA GLY A 222 8.41 10.67 9.94
C GLY A 222 7.43 11.72 9.41
N GLU A 223 7.91 12.94 9.22
CA GLU A 223 7.07 14.08 8.81
C GLU A 223 7.58 14.68 7.50
N ILE A 224 6.74 14.66 6.46
CA ILE A 224 7.02 15.34 5.21
C ILE A 224 6.10 16.57 5.13
N SER A 225 6.70 17.76 5.12
CA SER A 225 5.98 19.02 4.95
C SER A 225 6.41 19.71 3.65
N ALA A 226 5.54 19.72 2.65
CA ALA A 226 5.72 20.45 1.40
C ALA A 226 4.86 21.73 1.39
N SER A 227 5.39 22.85 0.86
CA SER A 227 4.58 24.06 0.73
C SER A 227 3.67 24.07 -0.51
N GLU A 228 3.94 23.23 -1.50
CA GLU A 228 3.17 23.13 -2.74
C GLU A 228 2.45 21.79 -2.87
N LYS A 229 3.21 20.70 -3.03
CA LYS A 229 2.67 19.39 -3.37
C LYS A 229 3.51 18.22 -2.85
N ILE A 230 2.83 17.16 -2.43
CA ILE A 230 3.40 15.82 -2.24
C ILE A 230 2.76 14.89 -3.27
N SER A 231 3.57 14.27 -4.12
CA SER A 231 3.15 13.27 -5.11
C SER A 231 3.87 11.96 -4.86
N ILE A 232 3.13 10.87 -4.69
CA ILE A 232 3.68 9.55 -4.42
C ILE A 232 3.06 8.53 -5.39
N GLU A 233 3.90 7.86 -6.16
CA GLU A 233 3.57 6.67 -6.92
C GLU A 233 4.34 5.48 -6.36
N SER A 234 3.63 4.43 -5.93
CA SER A 234 4.29 3.26 -5.35
C SER A 234 3.51 1.98 -5.51
N THR A 235 4.16 0.84 -5.76
CA THR A 235 3.46 -0.45 -5.79
C THR A 235 3.01 -0.92 -4.38
N SER A 236 3.84 -0.65 -3.38
CA SER A 236 3.61 -0.98 -1.98
C SER A 236 4.12 0.16 -1.10
N LEU A 237 3.24 0.77 -0.29
CA LEU A 237 3.56 1.94 0.51
C LEU A 237 3.08 1.77 1.96
N SER A 238 4.01 1.92 2.90
CA SER A 238 3.73 2.05 4.32
C SER A 238 4.05 3.46 4.77
N ILE A 239 3.08 4.16 5.35
CA ILE A 239 3.27 5.47 5.97
C ILE A 239 2.95 5.32 7.45
N THR A 240 3.97 5.55 8.29
CA THR A 240 3.85 5.66 9.74
C THR A 240 4.36 7.04 10.14
N GLY A 241 3.52 8.07 9.93
CA GLY A 241 3.99 9.44 9.98
C GLY A 241 2.96 10.50 9.58
N SER A 242 3.46 11.70 9.33
CA SER A 242 2.66 12.88 9.04
C SER A 242 2.97 13.42 7.65
N LEU A 243 1.95 13.65 6.83
CA LEU A 243 2.10 14.36 5.55
C LEU A 243 1.38 15.71 5.62
N LYS A 244 2.07 16.77 5.23
CA LYS A 244 1.53 18.13 5.23
C LYS A 244 1.82 18.82 3.92
N SER A 245 0.78 19.22 3.21
CA SER A 245 0.90 19.93 1.92
C SER A 245 -0.47 20.43 1.46
N PRO A 246 -0.60 21.56 0.76
CA PRO A 246 -1.87 21.97 0.16
C PRO A 246 -2.52 20.86 -0.67
N GLU A 247 -1.73 20.16 -1.48
CA GLU A 247 -2.15 19.01 -2.29
C GLU A 247 -1.30 17.78 -1.95
N ILE A 248 -1.97 16.65 -1.70
CA ILE A 248 -1.34 15.33 -1.53
C ILE A 248 -2.00 14.34 -2.48
N VAL A 249 -1.19 13.74 -3.35
CA VAL A 249 -1.64 12.70 -4.30
C VAL A 249 -0.83 11.44 -4.08
N ILE A 250 -1.52 10.33 -3.84
CA ILE A 250 -0.95 8.99 -3.82
C ILE A 250 -1.62 8.18 -4.94
N ALA A 251 -0.87 7.78 -5.95
CA ALA A 251 -1.40 7.12 -7.14
C ALA A 251 -0.70 5.79 -7.41
N ASN A 252 -1.37 4.96 -8.23
CA ASN A 252 -0.83 3.68 -8.70
C ASN A 252 -0.35 2.79 -7.54
N VAL A 253 -1.15 2.74 -6.47
CA VAL A 253 -0.82 2.11 -5.19
C VAL A 253 -1.63 0.85 -4.86
N PRO A 254 -1.27 -0.31 -5.45
CA PRO A 254 -1.86 -1.59 -5.12
C PRO A 254 -1.96 -1.86 -3.62
N ALA A 255 -0.93 -1.53 -2.84
CA ALA A 255 -0.95 -1.73 -1.39
C ALA A 255 -0.58 -0.43 -0.65
N LEU A 256 -1.50 0.07 0.18
CA LEU A 256 -1.27 1.22 1.06
C LEU A 256 -1.66 0.88 2.49
N SER A 257 -0.76 1.14 3.43
CA SER A 257 -1.06 1.24 4.85
C SER A 257 -0.67 2.63 5.33
N PHE A 258 -1.66 3.44 5.70
CA PHE A 258 -1.43 4.77 6.26
C PHE A 258 -1.85 4.79 7.73
N THR A 259 -0.88 4.93 8.62
CA THR A 259 -1.09 5.20 10.05
C THR A 259 -0.41 6.50 10.44
N GLY A 260 -1.18 7.50 10.89
CA GLY A 260 -0.60 8.78 11.29
C GLY A 260 -1.50 9.96 10.96
N SER A 261 -0.92 11.08 10.51
CA SER A 261 -1.68 12.32 10.30
C SER A 261 -1.51 12.95 8.92
N VAL A 262 -2.55 13.66 8.49
CA VAL A 262 -2.55 14.45 7.25
C VAL A 262 -3.08 15.85 7.52
N GLU A 263 -2.35 16.86 7.05
CA GLU A 263 -2.82 18.24 6.95
C GLU A 263 -2.74 18.68 5.48
N ALA A 264 -3.89 18.75 4.81
CA ALA A 264 -3.94 19.13 3.40
C ALA A 264 -5.25 19.84 3.05
N GLY A 265 -5.30 20.56 1.93
CA GLY A 265 -6.57 21.01 1.34
C GLY A 265 -7.21 19.88 0.53
N GLU A 266 -6.39 19.23 -0.30
CA GLU A 266 -6.78 18.09 -1.13
C GLU A 266 -5.97 16.84 -0.78
N PHE A 267 -6.64 15.71 -0.52
CA PHE A 267 -6.02 14.41 -0.32
C PHE A 267 -6.64 13.36 -1.25
N LEU A 268 -5.82 12.87 -2.19
CA LEU A 268 -6.27 12.05 -3.30
C LEU A 268 -5.50 10.73 -3.32
N VAL A 269 -6.21 9.61 -3.19
CA VAL A 269 -5.66 8.26 -3.38
C VAL A 269 -6.32 7.64 -4.61
N ARG A 270 -5.52 7.25 -5.61
CA ARG A 270 -6.00 6.78 -6.92
C ARG A 270 -5.40 5.43 -7.30
N ASN A 271 -6.16 4.65 -8.07
CA ASN A 271 -5.73 3.35 -8.60
C ASN A 271 -5.23 2.39 -7.51
N GLY A 272 -5.87 2.41 -6.33
CA GLY A 272 -5.53 1.51 -5.24
C GLY A 272 -6.09 0.10 -5.44
N VAL A 273 -5.51 -0.91 -4.77
CA VAL A 273 -6.13 -2.25 -4.69
C VAL A 273 -6.53 -2.57 -3.26
N ALA A 274 -5.60 -2.55 -2.32
CA ALA A 274 -5.83 -2.79 -0.91
C ALA A 274 -5.34 -1.59 -0.10
N LEU A 275 -6.28 -0.81 0.43
CA LEU A 275 -6.01 0.43 1.14
C LEU A 275 -6.47 0.32 2.60
N SER A 276 -5.56 0.62 3.52
CA SER A 276 -5.79 0.64 4.96
C SER A 276 -5.48 2.01 5.55
N PHE A 277 -6.41 2.58 6.30
CA PHE A 277 -6.27 3.90 6.92
C PHE A 277 -6.49 3.85 8.43
N SER A 278 -5.57 4.44 9.18
CA SER A 278 -5.72 4.82 10.58
C SER A 278 -5.17 6.24 10.71
N MET A 279 -5.98 7.21 10.30
CA MET A 279 -5.51 8.56 9.99
C MET A 279 -6.22 9.62 10.81
N GLU A 280 -5.45 10.59 11.30
CA GLU A 280 -5.95 11.87 11.78
C GLU A 280 -5.82 12.91 10.67
N ALA A 281 -6.92 13.59 10.34
CA ALA A 281 -6.98 14.55 9.25
C ALA A 281 -7.20 15.97 9.77
N SER A 282 -6.67 16.96 9.08
CA SER A 282 -6.99 18.36 9.30
C SER A 282 -6.98 19.15 7.99
N LYS A 283 -7.85 20.16 7.89
CA LYS A 283 -7.97 21.10 6.75
C LYS A 283 -8.42 20.50 5.41
N ILE A 284 -8.59 19.18 5.32
CA ILE A 284 -8.99 18.52 4.07
C ILE A 284 -10.41 18.94 3.74
N GLU A 285 -10.56 19.71 2.66
CA GLU A 285 -11.84 20.05 2.05
C GLU A 285 -12.26 18.96 1.05
N ASP A 286 -11.28 18.45 0.29
CA ASP A 286 -11.47 17.44 -0.75
C ASP A 286 -10.74 16.14 -0.42
N LEU A 287 -11.51 15.10 -0.14
CA LEU A 287 -11.03 13.75 0.08
C LEU A 287 -11.51 12.85 -1.05
N SER A 288 -10.59 12.24 -1.80
CA SER A 288 -10.94 11.21 -2.80
C SER A 288 -10.13 9.95 -2.58
N ILE A 289 -10.79 8.81 -2.41
CA ILE A 289 -10.13 7.51 -2.24
C ILE A 289 -10.73 6.53 -3.23
N GLU A 290 -9.90 5.99 -4.12
CA GLU A 290 -10.26 4.98 -5.09
C GLU A 290 -9.39 3.72 -4.90
N GLY A 291 -10.04 2.58 -4.70
CA GLY A 291 -9.36 1.30 -4.77
C GLY A 291 -10.30 0.10 -4.84
N ALA A 292 -9.80 -1.12 -4.94
CA ALA A 292 -10.67 -2.31 -4.95
C ALA A 292 -11.25 -2.60 -3.55
N VAL A 293 -10.42 -2.46 -2.51
CA VAL A 293 -10.76 -2.67 -1.10
C VAL A 293 -10.27 -1.48 -0.28
N ILE A 294 -11.16 -0.84 0.47
CA ILE A 294 -10.83 0.28 1.36
C ILE A 294 -11.31 -0.05 2.76
N ASN A 295 -10.39 -0.09 3.72
CA ASN A 295 -10.72 -0.26 5.13
C ASN A 295 -10.06 0.82 5.98
N GLY A 296 -10.73 1.27 7.04
CA GLY A 296 -10.07 2.07 8.05
C GLY A 296 -10.92 3.17 8.68
N ARG A 297 -10.21 4.08 9.34
CA ARG A 297 -10.76 5.25 10.01
C ARG A 297 -9.98 6.50 9.60
N ILE A 298 -10.73 7.56 9.31
CA ILE A 298 -10.21 8.92 9.15
C ILE A 298 -10.92 9.82 10.14
N LYS A 299 -10.19 10.34 11.12
CA LYS A 299 -10.69 11.23 12.16
C LYS A 299 -10.25 12.66 11.87
N PHE A 300 -11.19 13.53 11.53
CA PHE A 300 -10.92 14.95 11.35
C PHE A 300 -10.80 15.62 12.72
N ASN A 301 -9.68 16.31 12.97
CA ASN A 301 -9.38 16.99 14.23
C ASN A 301 -9.79 18.48 14.22
N ASP A 302 -10.21 19.00 13.07
CA ASP A 302 -10.61 20.39 12.88
C ASP A 302 -12.12 20.55 12.64
N SER A 303 -12.69 21.60 13.24
CA SER A 303 -14.06 22.02 12.96
C SER A 303 -14.15 22.68 11.59
N TRP A 304 -15.19 22.35 10.83
CA TRP A 304 -15.43 22.92 9.51
C TRP A 304 -16.85 23.43 9.42
N ASN A 305 -17.00 24.71 9.10
CA ASN A 305 -18.32 25.34 9.02
C ASN A 305 -19.12 24.87 7.79
N GLY A 306 -18.42 24.48 6.71
CA GLY A 306 -19.02 24.01 5.47
C GLY A 306 -19.24 22.50 5.41
N ARG A 307 -19.36 21.98 4.18
CA ARG A 307 -19.31 20.54 3.89
C ARG A 307 -17.96 20.19 3.28
N ARG A 308 -17.37 19.08 3.71
CA ARG A 308 -16.19 18.49 3.05
C ARG A 308 -16.65 17.56 1.93
N ARG A 309 -16.07 17.67 0.75
CA ARG A 309 -16.36 16.80 -0.39
C ARG A 309 -15.59 15.51 -0.23
N VAL A 310 -16.32 14.40 -0.15
CA VAL A 310 -15.70 13.09 0.07
C VAL A 310 -16.18 12.12 -1.00
N LYS A 311 -15.25 11.67 -1.83
CA LYS A 311 -15.49 10.66 -2.86
C LYS A 311 -14.80 9.35 -2.47
N VAL A 312 -15.57 8.27 -2.36
CA VAL A 312 -15.03 6.93 -2.04
C VAL A 312 -15.55 5.94 -3.07
N SER A 313 -14.65 5.35 -3.85
CA SER A 313 -15.00 4.36 -4.87
C SER A 313 -14.26 3.06 -4.58
N ALA A 314 -15.01 2.01 -4.20
CA ALA A 314 -14.43 0.69 -4.03
C ALA A 314 -15.40 -0.47 -4.19
N PHE A 315 -14.88 -1.62 -4.63
CA PHE A 315 -15.67 -2.84 -4.77
C PHE A 315 -16.15 -3.34 -3.40
N SER A 316 -15.35 -3.20 -2.35
CA SER A 316 -15.71 -3.65 -0.99
C SER A 316 -14.92 -2.90 0.10
N GLY A 317 -15.34 -3.07 1.36
CA GLY A 317 -14.61 -2.57 2.54
C GLY A 317 -15.45 -1.64 3.41
N SER A 318 -14.86 -1.10 4.47
CA SER A 318 -15.51 -0.19 5.41
C SER A 318 -14.62 0.98 5.81
N LEU A 319 -15.09 2.20 5.60
CA LEU A 319 -14.41 3.43 6.00
C LEU A 319 -15.25 4.20 7.03
N ASN A 320 -14.70 4.44 8.21
CA ASN A 320 -15.30 5.31 9.22
C ASN A 320 -14.70 6.73 9.12
N LEU A 321 -15.56 7.71 8.88
CA LEU A 321 -15.21 9.13 8.84
C LEU A 321 -15.75 9.83 10.09
N MET A 322 -14.87 10.37 10.92
CA MET A 322 -15.25 11.01 12.18
C MET A 322 -14.99 12.51 12.12
N MET A 323 -15.88 13.34 12.65
CA MET A 323 -15.67 14.80 12.76
C MET A 323 -16.09 15.35 14.13
N PRO A 324 -15.57 16.51 14.56
CA PRO A 324 -16.01 17.13 15.81
C PRO A 324 -17.50 17.52 15.77
N ALA A 325 -18.19 17.37 16.90
CA ALA A 325 -19.54 17.88 17.09
C ALA A 325 -19.62 19.39 16.74
N GLY A 326 -20.72 19.80 16.09
CA GLY A 326 -20.89 21.18 15.61
C GLY A 326 -20.29 21.48 14.23
N SER A 327 -19.50 20.55 13.65
CA SER A 327 -19.06 20.68 12.24
C SER A 327 -20.24 20.53 11.26
N GLY A 328 -20.13 21.20 10.12
CA GLY A 328 -21.18 21.27 9.08
C GLY A 328 -21.55 19.90 8.52
N GLY A 329 -20.61 19.17 7.92
CA GLY A 329 -20.83 17.78 7.50
C GLY A 329 -19.93 17.28 6.37
N PHE A 330 -20.30 16.12 5.79
CA PHE A 330 -19.70 15.56 4.59
C PHE A 330 -20.70 15.60 3.42
N GLU A 331 -20.22 15.94 2.23
CA GLU A 331 -20.88 15.69 0.96
C GLU A 331 -20.30 14.39 0.38
N LEU A 332 -21.01 13.28 0.60
CA LEU A 332 -20.53 11.94 0.28
C LEU A 332 -20.95 11.52 -1.13
N VAL A 333 -19.97 11.14 -1.95
CA VAL A 333 -20.17 10.43 -3.22
C VAL A 333 -19.52 9.06 -3.10
N THR A 334 -20.33 8.01 -3.00
CA THR A 334 -19.84 6.63 -2.87
C THR A 334 -20.19 5.82 -4.11
N SER A 335 -19.29 4.91 -4.49
CA SER A 335 -19.48 3.97 -5.62
C SER A 335 -18.96 2.59 -5.27
N GLY A 336 -19.69 1.55 -5.71
CA GLY A 336 -19.42 0.14 -5.39
C GLY A 336 -20.07 -0.32 -4.08
N MET A 337 -19.52 -1.35 -3.42
CA MET A 337 -20.09 -1.95 -2.20
C MET A 337 -19.30 -1.57 -0.93
N VAL A 338 -18.55 -0.48 -0.96
CA VAL A 338 -17.89 0.08 0.22
C VAL A 338 -18.90 0.69 1.19
N SER A 339 -18.78 0.34 2.46
CA SER A 339 -19.58 0.94 3.53
C SER A 339 -18.85 2.16 4.09
N VAL A 340 -19.42 3.35 3.89
CA VAL A 340 -18.90 4.59 4.50
C VAL A 340 -19.81 4.97 5.66
N VAL A 341 -19.27 4.90 6.87
CA VAL A 341 -19.96 5.32 8.09
C VAL A 341 -19.43 6.68 8.50
N THR A 342 -20.33 7.57 8.92
CA THR A 342 -19.95 8.89 9.43
C THR A 342 -20.34 9.02 10.89
N GLU A 343 -19.46 9.60 11.70
CA GLU A 343 -19.64 9.75 13.14
C GLU A 343 -19.27 11.17 13.58
N LYS A 344 -20.00 11.70 14.56
CA LYS A 344 -19.66 12.95 15.24
C LYS A 344 -19.21 12.62 16.66
N TYR A 345 -18.14 13.25 17.14
CA TYR A 345 -17.59 13.04 18.48
C TYR A 345 -17.50 14.31 19.30
#